data_AF-A0AAD9R693-F1
#
_entry.id   AF-A0AAD9R693-F1
#
_cell.length_a   1.000
_cell.length_b   1.000
_cell.length_c   1.000
_cell.angle_alpha   90.00
_cell.angle_beta   90.00
_cell.angle_gamma   90.00
#
_symmetry.space_group_name_H-M   'P 1'
#
loop_
_entity.id
_entity.type
_entity.pdbx_description
1 polymer ?
#
loop_
_entity_poly.entity_id
_entity_poly.type
_entity_poly.pdbx_seq_one_letter_code
_entity_poly.pdbx_strand_id
1 'polypeptide(L)'
;MRSMHRLGNMVAVMANEQQQFESLISQLMSPDNAIRNQAQAHYGSLDEETKIKFLIQMIKTSGIPEVRQMSAVLLRRIYSSSVDFYDKLAPALQEEMKNDLLQAINTEQLPTIRKKICDAVAELSRSLLDEDGYNHWQELLKFLFECCNSSKSELKESALHIFV
;
A
#
# COMPACT_ATOMS: atom_id res chain seq x y z
N MET A 1 -14.12 -30.12 -14.94
CA MET A 1 -13.22 -30.58 -13.86
C MET A 1 -11.78 -30.05 -13.97
N ARG A 2 -11.09 -30.08 -15.12
CA ARG A 2 -9.69 -29.59 -15.23
C ARG A 2 -9.48 -28.07 -15.06
N SER A 3 -10.50 -27.25 -15.29
CA SER A 3 -10.45 -25.79 -15.09
C SER A 3 -10.55 -25.40 -13.60
N MET A 4 -11.50 -26.00 -12.87
CA MET A 4 -11.68 -25.79 -11.43
C MET A 4 -10.46 -26.23 -10.59
N HIS A 5 -9.77 -27.29 -11.00
CA HIS A 5 -8.56 -27.76 -10.31
C HIS A 5 -7.37 -26.80 -10.50
N ARG A 6 -7.26 -26.13 -11.67
CA ARG A 6 -6.23 -25.09 -11.90
C ARG A 6 -6.50 -23.83 -11.11
N LEU A 7 -7.75 -23.38 -11.05
CA LEU A 7 -8.17 -22.25 -10.21
C LEU A 7 -7.88 -22.50 -8.73
N GLY A 8 -8.22 -23.70 -8.23
CA GLY A 8 -7.92 -24.07 -6.83
C GLY A 8 -6.43 -24.04 -6.50
N ASN A 9 -5.57 -24.54 -7.40
CA ASN A 9 -4.13 -24.50 -7.20
C ASN A 9 -3.55 -23.08 -7.25
N MET A 10 -4.05 -22.21 -8.14
CA MET A 10 -3.61 -20.81 -8.21
C MET A 10 -3.98 -20.03 -6.95
N VAL A 11 -5.19 -20.20 -6.44
CA VAL A 11 -5.64 -19.56 -5.19
C VAL A 11 -4.79 -20.00 -4.01
N ALA A 12 -4.44 -21.29 -3.93
CA ALA A 12 -3.59 -21.81 -2.87
C ALA A 12 -2.15 -21.24 -2.91
N VAL A 13 -1.58 -21.07 -4.12
CA VAL A 13 -0.25 -20.46 -4.27
C VAL A 13 -0.28 -19.00 -3.84
N MET A 14 -1.26 -18.22 -4.29
CA MET A 14 -1.38 -16.80 -3.90
C MET A 14 -1.59 -16.63 -2.39
N ALA A 15 -2.39 -17.49 -1.76
CA ALA A 15 -2.58 -17.46 -0.31
C ALA A 15 -1.28 -17.77 0.45
N ASN A 16 -0.48 -18.71 -0.05
CA ASN A 16 0.81 -19.04 0.53
C ASN A 16 1.82 -17.89 0.41
N GLU A 17 1.89 -17.24 -0.76
CA GLU A 17 2.75 -16.06 -0.96
C GLU A 17 2.37 -14.90 -0.03
N GLN A 18 1.08 -14.66 0.16
CA GLN A 18 0.59 -13.65 1.12
C GLN A 18 1.02 -13.95 2.55
N GLN A 19 0.87 -15.19 3.01
CA GLN A 19 1.28 -15.61 4.35
C GLN A 19 2.80 -15.48 4.55
N GLN A 20 3.58 -15.83 3.53
CA GLN A 20 5.03 -15.69 3.58
C GLN A 20 5.44 -14.22 3.68
N PHE A 21 4.77 -13.33 2.94
CA PHE A 21 5.06 -11.90 3.01
C PHE A 21 4.60 -11.28 4.34
N GLU A 22 3.44 -11.68 4.88
CA GLU A 22 2.99 -11.25 6.23
C GLU A 22 4.00 -11.64 7.31
N SER A 23 4.54 -12.86 7.23
CA SER A 23 5.62 -13.34 8.10
C SER A 23 6.89 -12.52 7.93
N LEU A 24 7.28 -12.21 6.69
CA LEU A 24 8.44 -11.36 6.39
C LEU A 24 8.30 -9.97 7.03
N ILE A 25 7.14 -9.31 6.90
CA ILE A 25 6.88 -8.01 7.53
C ILE A 25 6.96 -8.11 9.05
N SER A 26 6.43 -9.18 9.63
CA SER A 26 6.52 -9.44 11.08
C SER A 26 7.97 -9.60 11.54
N GLN A 27 8.80 -10.31 10.78
CA GLN A 27 10.22 -10.50 11.09
C GLN A 27 11.05 -9.22 10.97
N LEU A 28 10.69 -8.30 10.05
CA LEU A 28 11.32 -6.96 9.98
C LEU A 28 11.14 -6.14 11.27
N MET A 29 10.11 -6.45 12.06
CA MET A 29 9.80 -5.81 13.34
C MET A 29 10.40 -6.57 14.55
N SER A 30 11.15 -7.66 14.32
CA SER A 30 11.68 -8.48 15.40
C SER A 30 12.67 -7.71 16.29
N PRO A 31 12.63 -7.92 17.63
CA PRO A 31 13.67 -7.43 18.53
C PRO A 31 15.01 -8.16 18.33
N ASP A 32 15.00 -9.36 17.74
CA ASP A 32 16.21 -10.12 17.41
C ASP A 32 16.85 -9.56 16.13
N ASN A 33 18.08 -9.07 16.27
CA ASN A 33 18.86 -8.51 15.17
C ASN A 33 19.18 -9.53 14.07
N ALA A 34 19.41 -10.81 14.40
CA ALA A 34 19.70 -11.83 13.41
C ALA A 34 18.48 -12.08 12.50
N ILE A 35 17.30 -12.24 13.12
CA ILE A 35 16.03 -12.38 12.39
C ILE A 35 15.76 -11.13 11.54
N ARG A 36 15.92 -9.94 12.11
CA ARG A 36 15.67 -8.68 11.39
C ARG A 36 16.62 -8.51 10.21
N ASN A 37 17.90 -8.81 10.37
CA ASN A 37 18.90 -8.70 9.30
C ASN A 37 18.59 -9.68 8.15
N GLN A 38 18.20 -10.91 8.48
CA GLN A 38 17.78 -11.90 7.47
C GLN A 38 16.54 -11.43 6.71
N ALA A 39 15.54 -10.93 7.42
CA ALA A 39 14.32 -10.39 6.82
C ALA A 39 14.62 -9.16 5.95
N GLN A 40 15.51 -8.26 6.38
CA GLN A 40 15.94 -7.11 5.59
C GLN A 40 16.65 -7.51 4.31
N ALA A 41 17.53 -8.52 4.36
CA ALA A 41 18.20 -9.04 3.17
C ALA A 41 17.20 -9.65 2.19
N HIS A 42 16.26 -10.48 2.68
CA HIS A 42 15.21 -11.07 1.84
C HIS A 42 14.31 -9.98 1.23
N TYR A 43 13.80 -9.06 2.05
CA TYR A 43 13.02 -7.92 1.56
C TYR A 43 13.81 -7.10 0.54
N GLY A 44 15.10 -6.86 0.79
CA GLY A 44 16.00 -6.15 -0.12
C GLY A 44 16.12 -6.80 -1.49
N SER A 45 16.10 -8.14 -1.58
CA SER A 45 16.22 -8.89 -2.83
C SER A 45 14.98 -8.88 -3.73
N LEU A 46 13.81 -8.50 -3.19
CA LEU A 46 12.57 -8.39 -3.99
C LEU A 46 12.63 -7.15 -4.88
N ASP A 47 12.08 -7.23 -6.09
CA ASP A 47 11.91 -6.06 -6.95
C ASP A 47 10.84 -5.09 -6.40
N GLU A 48 10.86 -3.85 -6.87
CA GLU A 48 9.96 -2.79 -6.38
C GLU A 48 8.49 -3.07 -6.68
N GLU A 49 8.17 -3.61 -7.86
CA GLU A 49 6.80 -3.94 -8.26
C GLU A 49 6.22 -5.03 -7.34
N THR A 50 6.99 -6.08 -7.08
CA THR A 50 6.61 -7.14 -6.13
C THR A 50 6.40 -6.57 -4.73
N LYS A 51 7.31 -5.71 -4.24
CA LYS A 51 7.17 -5.05 -2.94
C LYS A 51 5.87 -4.25 -2.87
N ILE A 52 5.61 -3.38 -3.86
CA ILE A 52 4.42 -2.52 -3.88
C ILE A 52 3.15 -3.35 -3.83
N LYS A 53 3.04 -4.38 -4.69
CA LYS A 53 1.87 -5.28 -4.73
C LYS A 53 1.60 -5.93 -3.37
N PHE A 54 2.62 -6.57 -2.79
CA PHE A 54 2.42 -7.27 -1.52
C PHE A 54 2.22 -6.32 -0.34
N LEU A 55 2.85 -5.15 -0.31
CA LEU A 55 2.62 -4.16 0.74
C LEU A 55 1.17 -3.65 0.72
N ILE A 56 0.62 -3.32 -0.44
CA ILE A 56 -0.78 -2.88 -0.59
C ILE A 56 -1.73 -4.01 -0.19
N GLN A 57 -1.43 -5.24 -0.61
CA GLN A 57 -2.21 -6.41 -0.19
C GLN A 57 -2.22 -6.56 1.34
N MET A 58 -1.06 -6.44 2.00
CA MET A 58 -0.97 -6.51 3.46
C MET A 58 -1.79 -5.41 4.14
N ILE A 59 -1.74 -4.17 3.64
CA ILE A 59 -2.56 -3.06 4.14
C ILE A 59 -4.05 -3.40 4.03
N LYS A 60 -4.49 -4.06 2.95
CA LYS A 60 -5.91 -4.37 2.75
C LYS A 60 -6.41 -5.59 3.52
N THR A 61 -5.58 -6.63 3.65
CA THR A 61 -6.07 -7.95 4.08
C THR A 61 -5.45 -8.51 5.35
N SER A 62 -4.33 -7.96 5.84
CA SER A 62 -3.70 -8.50 7.04
C SER A 62 -4.60 -8.31 8.27
N GLY A 63 -4.80 -9.39 9.01
CA GLY A 63 -5.50 -9.37 10.30
C GLY A 63 -4.68 -8.72 11.41
N ILE A 64 -3.37 -8.49 11.19
CA ILE A 64 -2.42 -8.01 12.21
C ILE A 64 -2.21 -6.49 12.02
N PRO A 65 -2.66 -5.64 12.97
CA PRO A 65 -2.51 -4.17 12.88
C PRO A 65 -1.07 -3.71 12.63
N GLU A 66 -0.10 -4.33 13.30
CA GLU A 66 1.31 -3.98 13.21
C GLU A 66 1.87 -4.23 11.80
N VAL A 67 1.43 -5.31 11.16
CA VAL A 67 1.77 -5.61 9.75
C VAL A 67 1.20 -4.54 8.84
N ARG A 68 -0.10 -4.23 8.94
CA ARG A 68 -0.73 -3.17 8.12
C ARG A 68 -0.01 -1.84 8.28
N GLN A 69 0.31 -1.46 9.52
CA GLN A 69 1.02 -0.23 9.84
C GLN A 69 2.42 -0.21 9.22
N MET A 70 3.21 -1.27 9.40
CA MET A 70 4.55 -1.36 8.84
C MET A 70 4.52 -1.38 7.31
N SER A 71 3.55 -2.07 6.71
CA SER A 71 3.37 -2.10 5.27
C SER A 71 3.11 -0.70 4.70
N ALA A 72 2.25 0.10 5.33
CA ALA A 72 2.02 1.49 4.93
C ALA A 72 3.29 2.36 5.05
N VAL A 73 4.08 2.17 6.11
CA VAL A 73 5.35 2.90 6.30
C VAL A 73 6.39 2.53 5.24
N LEU A 74 6.56 1.24 4.95
CA LEU A 74 7.49 0.78 3.91
C LEU A 74 7.06 1.22 2.52
N LEU A 75 5.75 1.22 2.25
CA LEU A 75 5.21 1.67 0.97
C LEU A 75 5.51 3.15 0.72
N ARG A 76 5.24 4.00 1.71
CA ARG A 76 5.63 5.42 1.64
C ARG A 76 7.12 5.60 1.39
N ARG A 77 7.96 4.80 2.06
CA ARG A 77 9.42 4.86 1.88
C ARG A 77 9.83 4.57 0.44
N ILE A 78 9.17 3.64 -0.25
CA ILE A 78 9.40 3.36 -1.67
C ILE A 78 9.08 4.62 -2.48
N TYR A 79 7.88 5.19 -2.29
CA TYR A 79 7.44 6.39 -3.02
C TYR A 79 8.34 7.61 -2.82
N SER A 80 8.91 7.78 -1.62
CA SER A 80 9.86 8.86 -1.34
C SER A 80 11.28 8.61 -1.87
N SER A 81 11.65 7.37 -2.18
CA SER A 81 13.06 7.00 -2.40
C SER A 81 13.55 7.19 -3.83
N SER A 82 12.64 7.22 -4.80
CA SER A 82 12.98 7.40 -6.22
C SER A 82 11.94 8.27 -6.90
N VAL A 83 12.41 9.16 -7.77
CA VAL A 83 11.54 10.08 -8.52
C VAL A 83 10.87 9.35 -9.69
N ASP A 84 11.45 8.23 -10.13
CA ASP A 84 11.06 7.49 -11.34
C ASP A 84 10.44 6.11 -11.07
N PHE A 85 10.10 5.76 -9.81
CA PHE A 85 9.49 4.45 -9.53
C PHE A 85 8.20 4.27 -10.33
N TYR A 86 7.39 5.33 -10.40
CA TYR A 86 6.04 5.25 -10.95
C TYR A 86 6.09 4.90 -12.45
N ASP A 87 6.97 5.54 -13.20
CA ASP A 87 7.15 5.32 -14.65
C ASP A 87 7.68 3.92 -15.00
N LYS A 88 8.32 3.24 -14.04
CA LYS A 88 8.81 1.87 -14.19
C LYS A 88 7.71 0.82 -13.98
N LEU A 89 6.59 1.18 -13.37
CA LEU A 89 5.49 0.26 -13.11
C LEU A 89 4.64 0.01 -14.36
N ALA A 90 4.13 -1.21 -14.49
CA ALA A 90 3.12 -1.50 -15.51
C ALA A 90 1.88 -0.59 -15.34
N PRO A 91 1.27 -0.05 -16.41
CA PRO A 91 0.11 0.84 -16.30
C PRO A 91 -1.07 0.25 -15.52
N ALA A 92 -1.30 -1.07 -15.68
CA ALA A 92 -2.34 -1.78 -14.92
C ALA A 92 -2.07 -1.75 -13.41
N LEU A 93 -0.80 -1.89 -12.99
CA LEU A 93 -0.42 -1.82 -11.59
C LEU A 93 -0.52 -0.40 -11.04
N GLN A 94 -0.17 0.61 -11.84
CA GLN A 94 -0.34 2.01 -11.45
C GLN A 94 -1.82 2.30 -11.11
N GLU A 95 -2.75 1.86 -11.95
CA GLU A 95 -4.18 2.03 -11.72
C GLU A 95 -4.69 1.23 -10.52
N GLU A 96 -4.32 -0.05 -10.42
CA GLU A 96 -4.70 -0.93 -9.30
C GLU A 96 -4.23 -0.35 -7.95
N MET A 97 -2.96 0.08 -7.87
CA MET A 97 -2.38 0.70 -6.69
C MET A 97 -3.16 1.94 -6.24
N LYS A 98 -3.48 2.83 -7.18
CA LYS A 98 -4.26 4.05 -6.88
C LYS A 98 -5.62 3.68 -6.28
N ASN A 99 -6.37 2.79 -6.93
CA ASN A 99 -7.69 2.38 -6.48
C ASN A 99 -7.66 1.69 -5.11
N ASP A 100 -6.70 0.80 -4.92
CA ASP A 100 -6.53 0.02 -3.69
C ASP A 100 -6.19 0.88 -2.47
N LEU A 101 -5.36 1.91 -2.65
CA LEU A 101 -5.03 2.84 -1.58
C LEU A 101 -6.23 3.68 -1.13
N LEU A 102 -7.04 4.18 -2.08
CA LEU A 102 -8.26 4.92 -1.75
C LEU A 102 -9.29 4.02 -1.06
N GLN A 103 -9.40 2.76 -1.49
CA GLN A 103 -10.23 1.78 -0.80
C GLN A 103 -9.73 1.50 0.62
N ALA A 104 -8.42 1.34 0.81
CA ALA A 104 -7.82 1.06 2.11
C ALA A 104 -8.08 2.19 3.12
N ILE A 105 -8.06 3.45 2.69
CA ILE A 105 -8.44 4.58 3.56
C ILE A 105 -9.90 4.48 4.01
N ASN A 106 -10.81 4.04 3.13
CA ASN A 106 -12.22 3.89 3.46
C ASN A 106 -12.50 2.75 4.42
N THR A 107 -11.76 1.63 4.29
CA THR A 107 -12.04 0.38 5.02
C THR A 107 -11.24 0.22 6.29
N GLU A 108 -10.08 0.87 6.44
CA GLU A 108 -9.30 0.81 7.68
C GLU A 108 -10.15 1.31 8.86
N GLN A 109 -9.95 0.70 10.03
CA GLN A 109 -10.71 1.01 11.24
C GLN A 109 -9.85 1.72 12.27
N LEU A 110 -8.53 1.49 12.27
CA LEU A 110 -7.60 2.07 13.21
C LEU A 110 -7.09 3.44 12.71
N PRO A 111 -7.37 4.56 13.42
CA PRO A 111 -6.98 5.89 12.98
C PRO A 111 -5.47 6.06 12.77
N THR A 112 -4.66 5.42 13.62
CA THR A 112 -3.19 5.45 13.52
C THR A 112 -2.69 4.85 12.21
N ILE A 113 -3.30 3.75 11.76
CA ILE A 113 -2.95 3.09 10.50
C ILE A 113 -3.51 3.88 9.32
N ARG A 114 -4.76 4.36 9.41
CA ARG A 114 -5.37 5.21 8.39
C ARG A 114 -4.48 6.41 8.05
N LYS A 115 -3.91 7.06 9.08
CA LYS A 115 -2.92 8.15 8.90
C LYS A 115 -1.68 7.72 8.13
N LYS A 116 -1.15 6.51 8.40
CA LYS A 116 0.00 5.99 7.63
C LYS A 116 -0.34 5.70 6.18
N ILE A 117 -1.55 5.22 5.90
CA ILE A 117 -2.03 5.05 4.53
C ILE A 117 -2.17 6.42 3.85
N CYS A 118 -2.75 7.41 4.55
CA CYS A 118 -2.82 8.79 4.06
C CYS A 118 -1.43 9.38 3.79
N ASP A 119 -0.43 9.14 4.64
CA ASP A 119 0.95 9.58 4.41
C ASP A 119 1.50 8.99 3.10
N ALA A 120 1.22 7.71 2.81
CA ALA A 120 1.64 7.05 1.56
C ALA A 120 0.89 7.60 0.33
N VAL A 121 -0.41 7.85 0.45
CA VAL A 121 -1.22 8.45 -0.62
C VAL A 121 -0.76 9.87 -0.94
N ALA A 122 -0.48 10.68 0.08
CA ALA A 122 0.06 12.03 -0.12
C ALA A 122 1.41 11.99 -0.83
N GLU A 123 2.28 11.04 -0.48
CA GLU A 123 3.57 10.86 -1.14
C GLU A 123 3.42 10.46 -2.61
N LEU A 124 2.57 9.47 -2.91
CA LEU A 124 2.26 9.06 -4.28
C LEU A 124 1.62 10.21 -5.07
N SER A 125 0.75 11.00 -4.45
CA SER A 125 0.16 12.16 -5.11
C SER A 125 1.21 13.19 -5.52
N ARG A 126 2.28 13.37 -4.73
CA ARG A 126 3.36 14.31 -5.07
C ARG A 126 4.15 13.84 -6.29
N SER A 127 4.38 12.53 -6.43
CA SER A 127 5.05 11.98 -7.61
C SER A 127 4.22 12.05 -8.89
N LEU A 128 2.94 12.42 -8.80
CA LEU A 128 2.01 12.54 -9.93
C LEU A 128 1.66 13.99 -10.27
N LEU A 129 2.35 14.95 -9.67
CA LEU A 129 2.30 16.36 -10.08
C LEU A 129 3.31 16.59 -11.20
N ASP A 130 2.87 17.16 -12.30
CA ASP A 130 3.76 17.62 -13.36
C ASP A 130 4.41 18.99 -13.02
N GLU A 131 5.28 19.46 -13.91
CA GLU A 131 6.00 20.73 -13.76
C GLU A 131 5.05 21.95 -13.75
N ASP A 132 3.86 21.82 -14.37
CA ASP A 132 2.82 22.85 -14.40
C ASP A 132 1.90 22.79 -13.16
N GLY A 133 2.14 21.83 -12.25
CA GLY A 133 1.38 21.64 -11.03
C GLY A 133 0.03 20.93 -11.23
N TYR A 134 -0.19 20.31 -12.40
CA TYR A 134 -1.35 19.48 -12.64
C TYR A 134 -1.14 18.08 -12.06
N ASN A 135 -2.11 17.62 -11.27
CA ASN A 135 -2.07 16.30 -10.66
C ASN A 135 -2.71 15.27 -11.60
N HIS A 136 -1.95 14.28 -12.07
CA HIS A 136 -2.46 13.25 -12.96
C HIS A 136 -3.38 12.23 -12.27
N TRP A 137 -3.53 12.30 -10.94
CA TRP A 137 -4.44 11.47 -10.17
C TRP A 137 -5.78 12.16 -9.89
N GLN A 138 -6.60 12.31 -10.92
CA GLN A 138 -7.90 12.97 -10.83
C GLN A 138 -8.87 12.25 -9.87
N GLU A 139 -8.78 10.92 -9.76
CA GLU A 139 -9.57 10.14 -8.83
C GLU A 139 -9.30 10.50 -7.35
N LEU A 140 -8.07 10.89 -7.02
CA LEU A 140 -7.74 11.37 -5.68
C LEU A 140 -8.46 12.68 -5.37
N LEU A 141 -8.48 13.63 -6.31
CA LEU A 141 -9.17 14.91 -6.12
C LEU A 141 -10.67 14.70 -5.88
N LYS A 142 -11.28 13.79 -6.64
CA LYS A 142 -12.68 13.38 -6.43
C LYS A 142 -12.88 12.74 -5.06
N PHE A 143 -12.01 11.82 -4.67
CA PHE A 143 -12.05 11.16 -3.37
C PHE A 143 -11.94 12.16 -2.20
N LEU A 144 -11.03 13.15 -2.29
CA LEU A 144 -10.87 14.19 -1.27
C LEU A 144 -12.14 15.03 -1.14
N PHE A 145 -12.76 15.40 -2.26
CA PHE A 145 -14.03 16.11 -2.26
C PHE A 145 -15.15 15.30 -1.61
N GLU A 146 -15.26 14.01 -1.92
CA GLU A 146 -16.23 13.10 -1.30
C GLU A 146 -16.00 12.96 0.22
N CYS A 147 -14.73 12.84 0.63
CA CYS A 147 -14.36 12.75 2.05
C CYS A 147 -14.75 14.01 2.83
N CYS A 148 -14.48 15.21 2.29
CA CYS A 148 -14.86 16.48 2.91
C CYS A 148 -16.38 16.60 3.11
N ASN A 149 -17.17 16.03 2.19
CA ASN A 149 -18.64 16.03 2.25
C ASN A 149 -19.23 14.83 3.01
N SER A 150 -18.40 13.90 3.49
CA SER A 150 -18.87 12.71 4.21
C SER A 150 -19.51 13.08 5.56
N SER A 151 -20.43 12.24 6.05
CA SER A 151 -20.91 12.34 7.44
C SER A 151 -19.91 11.79 8.46
N LYS A 152 -18.90 11.05 7.99
CA LYS A 152 -17.85 10.44 8.82
C LYS A 152 -16.72 11.42 9.10
N SER A 153 -16.51 11.77 10.37
CA SER A 153 -15.44 12.70 10.78
C SER A 153 -14.05 12.20 10.42
N GLU A 154 -13.83 10.89 10.49
CA GLU A 154 -12.56 10.25 10.19
C GLU A 154 -12.15 10.40 8.72
N LEU A 155 -13.10 10.43 7.78
CA LEU A 155 -12.81 10.66 6.37
C LEU A 155 -12.48 12.12 6.08
N LYS A 156 -13.13 13.07 6.78
CA LYS A 156 -12.76 14.49 6.72
C LYS A 156 -11.33 14.71 7.21
N GLU A 157 -10.96 14.07 8.33
CA GLU A 157 -9.59 14.12 8.85
C GLU A 157 -8.60 13.53 7.84
N SER A 158 -8.91 12.39 7.21
CA SER A 158 -8.08 11.80 6.15
C SER A 158 -7.88 12.75 4.96
N ALA A 159 -8.93 13.44 4.51
CA ALA A 159 -8.81 14.39 3.41
C ALA A 159 -7.90 15.58 3.77
N LEU A 160 -8.09 16.14 4.96
CA LEU A 160 -7.23 17.22 5.45
C LEU A 160 -5.78 16.76 5.60
N HIS A 161 -5.55 15.55 6.11
CA HIS A 161 -4.21 14.98 6.29
C HIS A 161 -3.47 14.76 4.97
N ILE A 162 -4.18 14.40 3.89
CA ILE A 162 -3.56 14.24 2.56
C ILE A 162 -3.25 15.59 1.91
N PHE A 163 -4.07 16.60 2.17
CA PHE A 163 -3.97 17.91 1.53
C PHE A 163 -2.90 18.83 2.13
N VAL A 164 -2.59 18.65 3.42
CA VAL A 164 -1.58 19.44 4.18
C VAL A 164 -0.17 18.88 3.98
#